data_AF-A0A0C2DIZ1-F1
#
_entry.id   AF-A0A0C2DIZ1-F1
#
_cell.length_a   1.000
_cell.length_b   1.000
_cell.length_c   1.000
_cell.angle_alpha   90.00
_cell.angle_beta   90.00
_cell.angle_gamma   90.00
#
_symmetry.space_group_name_H-M   'P 1'
#
loop_
_entity.id
_entity.type
_entity.pdbx_description
1 polymer ?
#
loop_
_entity_poly.entity_id
_entity_poly.type
_entity_poly.pdbx_seq_one_letter_code
_entity_poly.pdbx_strand_id
1 'polypeptide(L)' 'MEQIKVKVVQQDSKKVFERDIQSLMNTKNIEVVDIKFSPILHDQKRTRYLAIILYKVKNATATNSDE' A
#
# COMPACT_ATOMS: atom_id res chain seq x y z
N MET A 1 -11.67 -4.84 -18.04
CA MET A 1 -11.15 -3.62 -17.38
C MET A 1 -10.37 -4.06 -16.16
N GLU A 2 -9.10 -3.67 -16.01
CA GLU A 2 -8.33 -3.92 -14.78
C GLU A 2 -8.82 -2.99 -13.66
N GLN A 3 -9.14 -3.54 -12.49
CA GLN A 3 -9.62 -2.75 -11.35
C GLN A 3 -8.43 -2.20 -10.54
N ILE A 4 -8.34 -0.87 -10.42
CA ILE A 4 -7.43 -0.21 -9.47
C ILE A 4 -8.06 -0.26 -8.07
N LYS A 5 -7.28 -0.73 -7.09
CA LYS A 5 -7.63 -0.77 -5.67
C LYS A 5 -6.90 0.35 -4.93
N VAL A 6 -7.52 0.84 -3.85
CA VAL A 6 -6.98 1.91 -3.00
C VAL A 6 -6.79 1.36 -1.59
N LYS A 7 -5.62 1.59 -0.99
CA LYS A 7 -5.34 1.29 0.43
C LYS A 7 -4.87 2.56 1.14
N VAL A 8 -5.46 2.83 2.29
CA VAL A 8 -5.05 3.93 3.18
C VAL A 8 -4.25 3.34 4.35
N VAL A 9 -3.06 3.87 4.60
CA VAL A 9 -2.19 3.48 5.72
C VAL A 9 -2.05 4.68 6.64
N GLN A 10 -2.48 4.54 7.89
CA GLN A 10 -2.35 5.56 8.93
C GLN A 10 -1.64 4.97 10.14
N GLN A 11 -0.59 5.63 10.63
CA GLN A 11 0.17 5.20 11.80
C GLN A 11 0.65 6.38 12.61
N ASP A 12 0.73 6.22 13.94
CA ASP A 12 1.29 7.24 14.85
C ASP A 12 2.81 7.12 14.97
N SER A 13 3.38 5.97 14.57
CA SER A 13 4.82 5.72 14.57
C SER A 13 5.38 5.67 13.14
N LYS A 14 6.38 6.52 12.86
CA LYS A 14 7.07 6.56 11.57
C LYS A 14 7.65 5.20 11.18
N LYS A 15 8.25 4.50 12.13
CA LYS A 15 8.89 3.19 11.88
C LYS A 15 7.86 2.13 11.49
N VAL A 16 6.68 2.15 12.12
CA VAL A 16 5.58 1.24 11.78
C VAL A 16 5.01 1.60 10.41
N PHE A 17 4.82 2.90 10.14
CA PHE A 17 4.38 3.40 8.85
C PHE A 17 5.28 2.93 7.70
N GLU A 18 6.58 3.17 7.79
CA GLU A 18 7.55 2.80 6.75
C GLU A 18 7.56 1.29 6.50
N ARG A 19 7.50 0.50 7.58
CA ARG A 19 7.42 -0.97 7.49
C ARG A 19 6.15 -1.44 6.77
N ASP A 20 5.01 -0.83 7.07
CA ASP A 20 3.73 -1.19 6.45
C ASP A 20 3.72 -0.87 4.94
N ILE A 21 4.30 0.28 4.55
CA ILE A 21 4.48 0.64 3.14
C ILE A 21 5.43 -0.34 2.44
N GLN A 22 6.59 -0.65 3.03
CA GLN A 22 7.54 -1.62 2.48
C GLN A 22 6.93 -3.01 2.32
N SER A 23 6.16 -3.48 3.31
CA SER A 23 5.48 -4.78 3.24
C SER A 23 4.50 -4.84 2.06
N LEU A 24 3.76 -3.76 1.83
CA LEU A 24 2.87 -3.66 0.68
C LEU A 24 3.66 -3.66 -0.64
N MET A 25 4.69 -2.83 -0.77
CA MET A 25 5.50 -2.77 -2.00
C MET A 25 6.21 -4.10 -2.32
N ASN A 26 6.59 -4.87 -1.29
CA ASN A 26 7.22 -6.18 -1.43
C ASN A 26 6.22 -7.32 -1.72
N THR A 27 4.91 -7.04 -1.73
CA THR A 27 3.91 -8.05 -2.04
C THR A 27 4.00 -8.41 -3.53
N LYS A 28 4.52 -9.61 -3.82
CA LYS A 28 4.83 -10.07 -5.20
C LYS A 28 3.65 -9.98 -6.16
N ASN A 29 2.43 -10.19 -5.65
CA ASN A 29 1.20 -10.27 -6.45
C ASN A 29 0.48 -8.93 -6.60
N ILE A 30 1.09 -7.82 -6.21
CA ILE A 30 0.55 -6.49 -6.52
C ILE A 30 1.55 -5.67 -7.31
N GLU A 31 1.01 -4.74 -8.07
CA GLU A 31 1.74 -3.66 -8.72
C GLU A 31 1.22 -2.35 -8.13
N VAL A 32 2.11 -1.61 -7.48
CA VAL A 32 1.80 -0.29 -6.95
C VAL A 32 1.83 0.70 -8.11
N VAL A 33 0.72 1.41 -8.29
CA VAL A 33 0.53 2.38 -9.37
C VAL A 33 0.97 3.78 -8.93
N ASP A 34 0.56 4.19 -7.72
CA ASP A 34 0.92 5.49 -7.17
C ASP A 34 0.87 5.46 -5.64
N ILE A 35 1.68 6.30 -5.00
CA ILE A 35 1.65 6.52 -3.55
C ILE A 35 1.60 8.03 -3.31
N LYS A 36 0.53 8.47 -2.64
CA LYS A 36 0.38 9.85 -2.17
C LYS A 36 0.54 9.90 -0.67
N PHE A 37 1.54 10.65 -0.21
CA PHE A 37 1.67 11.01 1.20
C PHE A 37 0.80 12.23 1.48
N SER A 38 -0.08 12.12 2.48
CA SER A 38 -0.82 13.28 2.96
C SER A 38 0.05 14.08 3.92
N PRO A 39 -0.14 15.40 4.04
CA PRO A 39 0.48 16.17 5.11
C PRO A 39 0.28 15.46 6.44
N ILE A 40 1.41 15.27 7.13
CA ILE A 40 1.48 14.72 8.48
C ILE A 40 0.47 15.50 9.33
N LEU A 41 -0.57 14.82 9.82
CA LEU A 41 -1.54 15.44 10.70
C LEU A 41 -0.86 15.62 12.04
N HIS A 42 -0.42 16.85 12.31
CA HIS A 42 0.11 17.25 13.59
C HIS A 42 -1.04 17.85 14.41
N ASP A 43 -1.85 16.98 15.01
CA ASP A 43 -2.72 17.43 16.09
C ASP A 43 -1.81 17.83 17.26
N GLN A 44 -2.16 18.84 18.05
CA GLN A 44 -1.26 19.60 18.95
C GLN A 44 -0.42 18.76 19.94
N LYS A 45 -0.62 17.45 20.02
CA LYS A 45 0.11 16.50 20.87
C LYS A 45 0.57 15.21 20.16
N ARG A 46 0.21 14.95 18.90
CA ARG A 46 0.54 13.69 18.20
C ARG A 46 0.72 13.88 16.69
N THR A 47 1.85 13.37 16.20
CA THR A 47 2.18 13.24 14.78
C THR A 47 1.53 11.96 14.22
N ARG A 48 0.70 12.08 13.18
CA ARG A 48 0.19 10.92 12.42
C ARG A 48 0.71 10.91 10.99
N TYR A 49 1.19 9.75 10.56
CA TYR A 49 1.67 9.48 9.20
C TYR A 49 0.55 8.86 8.39
N LEU A 50 0.32 9.37 7.17
CA LEU A 50 -0.77 8.93 6.30
C LEU A 50 -0.26 8.77 4.86
N ALA A 51 -0.57 7.63 4.24
CA ALA A 51 -0.38 7.39 2.82
C ALA A 51 -1.65 6.79 2.19
N ILE A 52 -1.92 7.20 0.96
CA ILE A 52 -2.92 6.64 0.06
C ILE A 52 -2.16 5.93 -1.05
N ILE A 53 -2.44 4.64 -1.22
CA ILE A 53 -1.72 3.76 -2.13
C ILE A 53 -2.69 3.21 -3.15
N LEU A 54 -2.42 3.47 -4.43
CA LEU A 54 -3.15 2.91 -5.55
C LEU A 54 -2.39 1.68 -6.03
N TYR A 55 -3.07 0.55 -6.17
CA TYR A 55 -2.44 -0.70 -6.58
C TYR A 55 -3.39 -1.57 -7.40
N LYS A 56 -2.82 -2.44 -8.24
CA LYS A 56 -3.55 -3.50 -8.93
C LYS A 56 -2.98 -4.86 -8.53
N VAL A 57 -3.83 -5.88 -8.53
CA VAL A 57 -3.37 -7.27 -8.32
C VAL A 57 -2.84 -7.77 -9.65
N LYS A 58 -1.61 -8.27 -9.66
CA LYS A 58 -1.07 -8.95 -10.84
C LYS A 58 -1.87 -10.23 -11.01
N ASN A 59 -2.43 -10.46 -12.19
CA ASN A 59 -3.03 -11.76 -12.49
C ASN A 59 -1.91 -12.79 -12.39
N ALA A 60 -2.03 -13.70 -11.43
CA ALA A 60 -1.30 -14.95 -11.51
C ALA A 60 -1.76 -15.61 -12.81
N THR A 61 -0.84 -15.82 -13.75
CA THR A 61 -1.09 -16.73 -14.86
C THR A 61 -1.59 -18.03 -14.23
N ALA A 62 -2.83 -18.42 -14.52
CA ALA A 62 -3.33 -19.72 -14.13
C ALA A 62 -2.41 -20.76 -14.79
N THR A 63 -1.50 -21.34 -14.02
CA THR A 63 -0.81 -22.54 -14.43
C THR A 63 -1.87 -23.63 -14.47
N ASN A 64 -2.51 -23.81 -15.62
CA ASN A 64 -3.19 -25.06 -15.96
C ASN A 64 -2.09 -26.12 -16.09
N SER A 65 -1.66 -26.68 -14.96
CA SER A 65 -1.01 -27.97 -14.91
C SER A 65 -2.12 -29.02 -14.87
N ASP A 66 -2.65 -29.35 -16.05
CA ASP A 66 -3.25 -30.67 -16.29
C ASP A 66 -2.07 -31.65 -16.47
N GLU A 67 -1.71 -32.33 -15.37
CA GLU A 67 -1.12 -33.68 -15.36
C GLU A 67 -1.76 -34.48 -14.23
#